data_AF-A0AA43S5J1-F1
#
_entry.id   AF-A0AA43S5J1-F1
#
_cell.length_a   1.000
_cell.length_b   1.000
_cell.length_c   1.000
_cell.angle_alpha   90.00
_cell.angle_beta   90.00
_cell.angle_gamma   90.00
#
_symmetry.space_group_name_H-M   'P 1'
#
loop_
_entity.id
_entity.type
_entity.pdbx_description
1 polymer ?
#
loop_
_entity_poly.entity_id
_entity_poly.type
_entity_poly.pdbx_seq_one_letter_code
_entity_poly.pdbx_strand_id
1 'polypeptide(L)'
;MVRLILLPLQLLISAIYYVSAPFVLTPLILFFWLINAVCVVYLIIHAKQLVGQMGTGFKCARLTFTASLILLELTINMNSDSYAADNFHGLVSDMEVLVTGMTLGVLWYQELTAKLLNKPN
;
A
#
# COMPACT_ATOMS: atom_id res chain seq x y z
N MET A 1 6.61 -17.53 -1.33
CA MET A 1 7.75 -16.64 -1.03
C MET A 1 7.52 -15.21 -1.50
N VAL A 2 7.25 -14.96 -2.79
CA VAL A 2 7.08 -13.59 -3.34
C VAL A 2 6.07 -12.74 -2.56
N ARG A 3 4.90 -13.31 -2.21
CA ARG A 3 3.84 -12.62 -1.43
C ARG A 3 4.28 -12.16 -0.03
N LEU A 4 5.25 -12.85 0.57
CA LEU A 4 5.75 -12.55 1.92
C LEU A 4 6.83 -11.46 1.91
N ILE A 5 7.52 -11.28 0.78
CA ILE A 5 8.58 -10.28 0.61
C ILE A 5 7.99 -8.91 0.26
N LEU A 6 6.86 -8.89 -0.44
CA LEU A 6 6.21 -7.64 -0.87
C LEU A 6 5.74 -6.76 0.28
N LEU A 7 5.23 -7.33 1.38
CA LEU A 7 4.73 -6.52 2.51
C LEU A 7 5.86 -5.79 3.28
N PRO A 8 6.99 -6.44 3.65
CA PRO A 8 8.14 -5.71 4.19
C PRO A 8 8.74 -4.71 3.20
N LEU A 9 8.78 -5.07 1.90
CA LEU A 9 9.30 -4.19 0.86
C LEU A 9 8.43 -2.94 0.68
N GLN A 10 7.10 -3.08 0.77
CA GLN A 10 6.15 -1.97 0.78
C GLN A 10 6.46 -0.98 1.92
N LEU A 11 6.69 -1.49 3.13
CA LEU A 11 7.00 -0.64 4.28
C LEU A 11 8.31 0.13 4.07
N LEU A 12 9.35 -0.56 3.57
CA LEU A 12 10.65 0.03 3.31
C LEU A 12 10.59 1.11 2.23
N ILE A 13 10.01 0.80 1.06
CA ILE A 13 9.94 1.73 -0.07
C ILE A 13 9.05 2.92 0.28
N SER A 14 7.92 2.68 0.96
CA SER A 14 7.06 3.76 1.44
C SER A 14 7.82 4.70 2.39
N ALA A 15 8.59 4.17 3.35
CA ALA A 15 9.40 5.00 4.23
C ALA A 15 10.43 5.84 3.45
N ILE A 16 11.11 5.25 2.47
CA ILE A 16 12.08 5.96 1.62
C ILE A 16 11.36 7.06 0.80
N TYR A 17 10.17 6.78 0.26
CA TYR A 17 9.36 7.76 -0.47
C TYR A 17 9.02 8.97 0.40
N TYR A 18 8.47 8.77 1.60
CA TYR A 18 8.09 9.89 2.47
C TYR A 18 9.30 10.65 3.04
N VAL A 19 10.44 9.99 3.26
CA VAL A 19 11.68 10.66 3.72
C VAL A 19 12.37 11.43 2.59
N SER A 20 12.28 10.94 1.36
CA SER A 20 12.85 11.61 0.17
C SER A 20 11.88 12.57 -0.52
N ALA A 21 10.67 12.71 0.00
CA ALA A 21 9.60 13.49 -0.60
C ALA A 21 9.99 14.97 -0.75
N PRO A 22 9.88 15.55 -1.97
CA PRO A 22 10.10 16.98 -2.20
C PRO A 22 8.88 17.82 -1.81
N PHE A 23 7.85 17.22 -1.20
CA PHE A 23 6.62 17.87 -0.75
C PHE A 23 6.59 18.03 0.78
N VAL A 24 5.78 18.98 1.26
CA VAL A 24 5.60 19.20 2.69
C VAL A 24 4.83 18.05 3.32
N LEU A 25 5.47 17.32 4.24
CA LEU A 25 4.83 16.28 5.06
C LEU A 25 3.86 16.93 6.06
N THR A 26 2.59 17.02 5.69
CA THR A 26 1.55 17.53 6.59
C THR A 26 1.22 16.51 7.69
N PRO A 27 0.70 16.94 8.85
CA PRO A 27 0.23 16.01 9.89
C PRO A 27 -0.80 14.99 9.38
N LEU A 28 -1.61 15.37 8.39
CA LEU A 28 -2.61 14.48 7.79
C LEU A 28 -1.97 13.38 6.93
N ILE A 29 -0.93 13.72 6.14
CA ILE A 29 -0.15 12.73 5.39
C ILE A 29 0.51 11.74 6.36
N LEU A 30 1.15 12.26 7.42
CA LEU A 30 1.79 11.40 8.44
C LEU A 30 0.77 10.48 9.14
N PHE A 31 -0.42 10.98 9.45
CA PHE A 31 -1.47 10.20 10.07
C PHE A 31 -1.93 9.02 9.19
N PHE A 32 -2.24 9.28 7.92
CA PHE A 32 -2.65 8.22 7.00
C PHE A 32 -1.51 7.25 6.68
N TRP A 33 -0.28 7.75 6.58
CA TRP A 33 0.89 6.91 6.41
C TRP A 33 1.11 5.98 7.61
N LEU A 34 0.96 6.48 8.84
CA LEU A 34 1.06 5.65 10.06
C LEU A 34 -0.03 4.58 10.11
N ILE A 35 -1.27 4.90 9.77
CA ILE A 35 -2.35 3.90 9.65
C ILE A 35 -1.95 2.82 8.65
N ASN A 36 -1.40 3.23 7.50
CA ASN A 36 -0.97 2.32 6.46
C ASN A 36 0.15 1.40 6.95
N ALA A 37 1.17 1.96 7.61
CA ALA A 37 2.29 1.21 8.20
C ALA A 37 1.80 0.19 9.23
N VAL A 38 0.89 0.59 10.14
CA VAL A 38 0.29 -0.33 11.14
C VAL A 38 -0.47 -1.46 10.44
N CYS A 39 -1.23 -1.17 9.39
CA CYS A 39 -1.92 -2.20 8.62
C CYS A 39 -0.93 -3.16 7.97
N VAL A 40 0.14 -2.66 7.35
CA VAL A 40 1.18 -3.49 6.74
C VAL A 40 1.85 -4.38 7.78
N VAL A 41 2.23 -3.84 8.95
CA VAL A 41 2.80 -4.63 10.05
C VAL A 41 1.83 -5.74 10.49
N TYR A 42 0.54 -5.42 10.66
CA TYR A 42 -0.47 -6.41 10.98
C TYR A 42 -0.57 -7.51 9.90
N LEU A 43 -0.58 -7.12 8.63
CA LEU A 43 -0.62 -8.04 7.48
C LEU A 43 0.64 -8.91 7.41
N ILE A 44 1.82 -8.39 7.77
CA ILE A 44 3.08 -9.15 7.87
C ILE A 44 2.97 -10.23 8.95
N ILE A 45 2.55 -9.85 10.16
CA ILE A 45 2.40 -10.78 11.29
C ILE A 45 1.44 -11.92 10.93
N HIS A 46 0.37 -11.60 10.21
CA HIS A 46 -0.67 -12.54 9.83
C HIS A 46 -0.53 -13.05 8.38
N ALA A 47 0.65 -12.92 7.77
CA ALA A 47 0.81 -13.13 6.33
C ALA A 47 0.54 -14.59 5.89
N LYS A 48 0.54 -15.55 6.81
CA LYS A 48 0.09 -16.93 6.53
C LYS A 48 -1.37 -16.99 6.04
N GLN A 49 -2.20 -16.01 6.38
CA GLN A 49 -3.60 -15.91 5.94
C GLN A 49 -3.74 -15.57 4.45
N LEU A 50 -2.69 -15.10 3.77
CA LEU A 50 -2.68 -14.87 2.31
C LEU A 50 -2.75 -16.13 1.46
N VAL A 51 -2.45 -17.29 2.05
CA VAL A 51 -2.43 -18.59 1.35
C VAL A 51 -3.60 -19.49 1.78
N GLY A 52 -4.25 -19.15 2.89
CA GLY A 52 -5.36 -19.91 3.46
C GLY A 52 -6.66 -19.12 3.52
N GLN A 53 -7.49 -19.44 4.50
CA GLN A 53 -8.75 -18.75 4.74
C GLN A 53 -8.49 -17.41 5.46
N MET A 54 -8.91 -16.30 4.84
CA MET A 54 -8.73 -14.97 5.43
C MET A 54 -9.73 -14.73 6.57
N GLY A 55 -9.21 -14.48 7.77
CA GLY A 55 -10.02 -14.06 8.91
C GLY A 55 -10.56 -12.64 8.76
N THR A 56 -11.59 -12.29 9.54
CA THR A 56 -12.23 -10.97 9.51
C THR A 56 -11.24 -9.83 9.80
N GLY A 57 -10.31 -10.03 10.75
CA GLY A 57 -9.27 -9.04 11.06
C GLY A 57 -8.33 -8.77 9.89
N PHE A 58 -7.91 -9.81 9.16
CA PHE A 58 -7.06 -9.67 7.97
C PHE A 58 -7.79 -8.94 6.83
N LYS A 59 -9.07 -9.27 6.60
CA LYS A 59 -9.91 -8.57 5.62
C LYS A 59 -10.07 -7.09 5.96
N CYS A 60 -10.31 -6.78 7.24
CA CYS A 60 -10.39 -5.41 7.73
C CYS A 60 -9.08 -4.66 7.52
N ALA A 61 -7.95 -5.23 7.94
CA ALA A 61 -6.63 -4.63 7.76
C ALA A 61 -6.29 -4.35 6.29
N ARG A 62 -6.62 -5.27 5.38
CA ARG A 62 -6.45 -5.05 3.93
C ARG A 62 -7.32 -3.90 3.42
N LEU A 63 -8.59 -3.84 3.84
CA LEU A 63 -9.51 -2.75 3.47
C LEU A 63 -9.01 -1.41 3.99
N THR A 64 -8.60 -1.34 5.25
CA THR A 64 -8.05 -0.12 5.87
C THR A 64 -6.74 0.31 5.18
N PHE A 65 -5.87 -0.64 4.83
CA PHE A 65 -4.68 -0.38 4.02
C PHE A 65 -5.06 0.25 2.67
N THR A 66 -5.97 -0.36 1.91
CA THR A 66 -6.39 0.18 0.61
C THR A 66 -7.07 1.55 0.73
N ALA A 67 -7.97 1.73 1.70
CA ALA A 67 -8.65 3.00 1.91
C ALA A 67 -7.69 4.11 2.32
N SER A 68 -6.75 3.82 3.24
CA SER A 68 -5.73 4.79 3.66
C SER A 68 -4.81 5.18 2.51
N LEU A 69 -4.42 4.27 1.61
CA LEU A 69 -3.65 4.62 0.41
C LEU A 69 -4.40 5.62 -0.48
N ILE A 70 -5.69 5.39 -0.73
CA ILE A 70 -6.51 6.30 -1.55
C ILE A 70 -6.58 7.68 -0.89
N LEU A 71 -6.79 7.74 0.43
CA LEU A 71 -6.83 9.01 1.16
C LEU A 71 -5.48 9.74 1.15
N LEU A 72 -4.39 8.99 1.24
CA LEU A 72 -3.01 9.50 1.17
C LEU A 72 -2.74 10.13 -0.21
N GLU A 73 -3.07 9.41 -1.28
CA GLU A 73 -2.95 9.89 -2.66
C GLU A 73 -3.77 11.16 -2.90
N LEU A 74 -5.04 11.18 -2.47
CA LEU A 74 -5.88 12.37 -2.56
C LEU A 74 -5.29 13.55 -1.78
N THR A 75 -4.79 13.30 -0.58
CA THR A 75 -4.19 14.34 0.26
C THR A 75 -2.93 14.91 -0.38
N ILE A 76 -2.07 14.07 -0.94
CA ILE A 76 -0.84 14.51 -1.64
C ILE A 76 -1.21 15.34 -2.86
N ASN A 77 -2.10 14.85 -3.73
CA ASN A 77 -2.52 15.57 -4.94
C ASN A 77 -3.17 16.93 -4.66
N MET A 78 -3.85 17.08 -3.52
CA MET A 78 -4.44 18.37 -3.11
C MET A 78 -3.41 19.37 -2.56
N ASN A 79 -2.24 18.90 -2.11
CA ASN A 79 -1.21 19.71 -1.45
C ASN A 79 0.11 19.80 -2.25
N SER A 80 0.21 19.11 -3.38
CA SER A 80 1.40 19.12 -4.22
C SER A 80 1.38 20.36 -5.12
N ASP A 81 2.03 21.43 -4.66
CA ASP A 81 2.56 22.45 -5.58
C ASP A 81 3.63 21.80 -6.47
N SER A 82 3.81 22.31 -7.70
CA SER A 82 4.73 21.74 -8.68
C SER A 82 6.19 21.81 -8.18
N TYR A 83 6.66 20.76 -7.52
CA TYR A 83 8.05 20.61 -7.10
C TYR A 83 8.84 19.85 -8.17
N ALA A 84 10.02 20.36 -8.51
CA ALA A 84 10.94 19.67 -9.42
C ALA A 84 11.52 18.45 -8.70
N ALA A 85 11.02 17.27 -9.02
CA ALA A 85 11.59 16.01 -8.55
C ALA A 85 12.99 15.80 -9.15
N ASP A 86 13.95 15.41 -8.33
CA ASP A 86 15.25 14.94 -8.81
C ASP A 86 15.16 13.48 -9.29
N ASN A 87 16.17 13.01 -10.02
CA ASN A 87 16.20 11.65 -10.57
C ASN A 87 16.11 10.56 -9.47
N PHE A 88 16.55 10.86 -8.25
CA PHE A 88 16.48 9.93 -7.13
C PHE A 88 15.05 9.78 -6.62
N HIS A 89 14.37 10.89 -6.38
CA HIS A 89 12.97 10.88 -5.96
C HIS A 89 12.07 10.28 -7.04
N GLY A 90 12.34 10.55 -8.32
CA GLY A 90 11.63 9.92 -9.44
C GLY A 90 11.71 8.39 -9.40
N LEU A 91 12.92 7.85 -9.21
CA LEU A 91 13.13 6.40 -9.06
C LEU A 91 12.37 5.84 -7.85
N VAL A 92 12.44 6.51 -6.70
CA VAL A 92 11.75 6.08 -5.48
C VAL A 92 10.24 6.11 -5.67
N SER A 93 9.69 7.13 -6.33
CA SER A 93 8.28 7.25 -6.65
C SER A 93 7.81 6.10 -7.56
N ASP A 94 8.56 5.79 -8.62
CA ASP A 94 8.23 4.67 -9.52
C ASP A 94 8.25 3.32 -8.79
N MET A 95 9.24 3.12 -7.91
CA MET A 95 9.32 1.93 -7.06
C MET A 95 8.14 1.82 -6.09
N GLU A 96 7.73 2.94 -5.48
CA GLU A 96 6.58 2.99 -4.57
C GLU A 96 5.31 2.57 -5.31
N VAL A 97 5.02 3.21 -6.45
CA VAL A 97 3.82 2.91 -7.25
C VAL A 97 3.80 1.44 -7.69
N LEU A 98 4.94 0.91 -8.16
CA LEU A 98 5.05 -0.47 -8.60
C LEU A 98 4.80 -1.45 -7.45
N VAL A 99 5.49 -1.27 -6.31
CA VAL A 99 5.38 -2.19 -5.17
C VAL A 99 4.02 -2.07 -4.49
N THR A 100 3.44 -0.88 -4.42
CA THR A 100 2.07 -0.65 -3.96
C THR A 100 1.07 -1.39 -4.82
N GLY A 101 1.18 -1.27 -6.15
CA GLY A 101 0.32 -1.98 -7.12
C GLY A 101 0.44 -3.50 -7.00
N MET A 102 1.66 -4.03 -6.90
CA MET A 102 1.90 -5.46 -6.69
C MET A 102 1.33 -5.95 -5.35
N THR A 103 1.51 -5.18 -4.29
CA THR A 103 1.01 -5.51 -2.94
C THR A 103 -0.51 -5.56 -2.92
N LEU A 104 -1.18 -4.56 -3.50
CA LEU A 104 -2.64 -4.56 -3.67
C LEU A 104 -3.10 -5.75 -4.51
N GLY A 105 -2.43 -6.01 -5.63
CA GLY A 105 -2.74 -7.15 -6.50
C GLY A 105 -2.68 -8.48 -5.74
N VAL A 106 -1.63 -8.70 -4.96
CA VAL A 106 -1.48 -9.91 -4.13
C VAL A 106 -2.53 -9.99 -3.03
N LEU A 107 -2.80 -8.87 -2.35
CA LEU A 107 -3.76 -8.81 -1.26
C LEU A 107 -5.18 -9.10 -1.73
N TRP A 108 -5.57 -8.66 -2.92
CA TRP A 108 -6.93 -8.80 -3.47
C TRP A 108 -7.10 -9.93 -4.49
N TYR A 109 -6.02 -10.64 -4.82
CA TYR A 109 -5.98 -11.68 -5.86
C TYR A 109 -7.08 -12.74 -5.70
N GLN A 110 -7.26 -13.27 -4.49
CA GLN A 110 -8.21 -14.35 -4.24
C GLN A 110 -9.65 -13.91 -4.48
N GLU A 111 -10.06 -12.73 -3.99
CA GLU A 111 -11.41 -12.20 -4.18
C GLU A 111 -11.69 -11.83 -5.64
N LEU A 112 -10.71 -11.23 -6.33
CA LEU A 112 -10.85 -10.90 -7.74
C LEU A 112 -11.01 -12.17 -8.58
N THR A 113 -10.19 -13.18 -8.32
CA THR A 113 -10.21 -14.44 -9.07
C THR A 113 -11.46 -15.27 -8.74
N ALA A 114 -11.89 -15.30 -7.47
CA ALA A 114 -13.11 -15.99 -7.06
C ALA A 114 -14.36 -15.38 -7.69
N LYS A 115 -14.45 -14.04 -7.81
CA LYS A 115 -15.56 -13.37 -8.51
C LYS A 115 -15.55 -13.62 -10.02
N LEU A 116 -14.37 -13.67 -10.64
CA LEU A 116 -14.22 -13.93 -12.08
C LEU A 116 -14.62 -15.38 -12.45
N LEU A 117 -14.30 -16.33 -11.59
CA LEU A 117 -14.61 -17.75 -11.80
C LEU A 117 -16.07 -18.10 -11.42
N ASN A 118 -16.68 -17.37 -10.48
CA ASN A 118 -18.09 -17.54 -10.10
C ASN A 118 -19.06 -16.68 -10.94
N LYS A 119 -18.76 -16.42 -12.22
CA LYS A 119 -19.76 -15.81 -13.12
C LYS A 119 -20.99 -16.73 -13.17
N PRO A 120 -22.20 -16.26 -12.79
CA PRO A 120 -23.41 -16.95 -13.19
C PRO A 120 -23.50 -16.85 -14.73
N ASN A 121 -23.63 -17.99 -15.40
CA ASN A 121 -24.10 -18.04 -16.78
C ASN A 121 -25.54 -17.52 -16.86
#